data_AF-A0A7V9HLP7-F1
#
_entry.id   AF-A0A7V9HLP7-F1
#
_cell.length_a   1.000
_cell.length_b   1.000
_cell.length_c   1.000
_cell.angle_alpha   90.00
_cell.angle_beta   90.00
_cell.angle_gamma   90.00
#
_symmetry.space_group_name_H-M   'P 1'
#
loop_
_entity.id
_entity.type
_entity.pdbx_description
1 polymer ?
#
loop_
_entity_poly.entity_id
_entity_poly.type
_entity_poly.pdbx_seq_one_letter_code
_entity_poly.pdbx_strand_id
1 'polypeptide(L)' 'MVFVDETGSNLAMTRRYGRAKRGQRVTGQVPRNPGPNVTLLAAMDQDGWLGELTITGAVDGDAFEA' A
#
# COMPACT_ATOMS: atom_id res chain seq x y z
N MET A 1 15.01 -20.85 5.43
CA MET A 1 13.59 -20.83 5.02
C MET A 1 13.31 -19.47 4.45
N VAL A 2 12.52 -19.39 3.38
CA VAL A 2 12.07 -18.13 2.79
C VAL A 2 10.56 -18.05 2.99
N PHE A 3 10.08 -16.93 3.51
CA PHE A 3 8.66 -16.62 3.65
C PHE A 3 8.26 -15.63 2.56
N VAL A 4 7.10 -15.86 1.97
CA VAL A 4 6.51 -14.99 0.95
C VAL A 4 5.07 -14.70 1.36
N ASP A 5 4.68 -13.43 1.25
CA ASP A 5 3.31 -13.00 1.52
C ASP A 5 2.88 -11.87 0.57
N GLU A 6 1.57 -11.67 0.49
CA GLU A 6 0.92 -10.64 -0.31
C GLU A 6 0.25 -9.59 0.61
N THR A 7 0.37 -8.30 0.26
CA THR A 7 -0.42 -7.25 0.90
C THR A 7 -0.93 -6.22 -0.12
N GLY A 8 -2.26 -6.03 -0.14
CA GLY A 8 -2.92 -4.97 -0.89
C GLY A 8 -3.01 -3.64 -0.12
N SER A 9 -2.66 -2.54 -0.79
CA SER A 9 -2.73 -1.17 -0.27
C SER A 9 -3.77 -0.34 -1.00
N ASN A 10 -4.70 0.27 -0.23
CA ASN A 10 -5.70 1.18 -0.77
C ASN A 10 -5.15 2.61 -0.88
N LEU A 11 -5.11 3.14 -2.11
CA LEU A 11 -4.55 4.46 -2.40
C LEU A 11 -5.49 5.64 -2.06
N ALA A 12 -6.73 5.36 -1.64
CA ALA A 12 -7.70 6.37 -1.21
C ALA A 12 -7.52 6.82 0.25
N MET A 13 -6.61 6.22 0.98
CA MET A 13 -6.44 6.49 2.41
C MET A 13 -5.90 7.90 2.67
N THR A 14 -6.56 8.64 3.56
CA THR A 14 -6.10 9.93 4.11
C THR A 14 -6.02 9.85 5.63
N ARG A 15 -5.41 10.85 6.27
CA ARG A 15 -5.39 10.95 7.73
C ARG A 15 -6.81 11.16 8.26
N ARG A 16 -7.21 10.34 9.23
CA ARG A 16 -8.51 10.46 9.91
C ARG A 16 -8.65 11.74 10.74
N TYR A 17 -7.55 12.26 11.26
CA TYR A 17 -7.52 13.45 12.11
C TYR A 17 -6.44 14.42 11.66
N GLY A 18 -6.74 15.72 11.71
CA GLY A 18 -5.78 16.80 11.52
C GLY A 18 -5.72 17.70 12.75
N ARG A 19 -4.72 18.59 12.78
CA ARG A 19 -4.48 19.51 13.90
C ARG A 19 -4.35 20.92 13.36
N ALA A 20 -4.99 21.88 14.03
CA ALA A 20 -4.86 23.31 13.77
C ALA A 20 -4.81 24.07 15.10
N LYS A 21 -4.33 25.32 15.05
CA LYS A 21 -4.35 26.20 16.22
C LYS A 21 -5.80 26.48 16.65
N ARG A 22 -5.98 26.84 17.93
CA ARG A 22 -7.29 27.23 18.46
C ARG A 22 -7.91 28.34 17.60
N GLY A 23 -9.18 28.16 17.24
CA GLY A 23 -9.93 29.10 16.40
C GLY A 23 -9.72 28.92 14.89
N GLN A 24 -8.90 27.96 14.44
CA GLN A 24 -8.68 27.68 13.02
C GLN A 24 -9.34 26.37 12.59
N ARG A 25 -9.88 26.36 11.37
CA ARG A 25 -10.43 25.16 10.74
C ARG A 25 -9.28 24.29 10.21
N VAL A 26 -9.33 23.00 10.53
CA VAL A 26 -8.49 22.00 9.87
C VAL A 26 -9.07 21.75 8.48
N THR A 27 -8.25 21.93 7.44
CA THR A 27 -8.57 21.52 6.08
C THR A 27 -7.79 20.25 5.74
N GLY A 28 -8.44 19.34 5.02
CA GLY A 28 -7.85 18.10 4.54
C GLY A 28 -8.18 17.90 3.08
N GLN A 29 -7.32 17.17 2.37
CA GLN A 29 -7.56 16.74 1.00
C GLN A 29 -7.67 15.22 0.97
N VAL A 30 -8.51 14.72 0.07
CA VAL A 30 -8.71 13.28 -0.16
C VAL A 30 -8.49 12.98 -1.64
N PRO A 31 -7.83 11.86 -1.98
CA PRO A 31 -7.76 11.41 -3.37
C PRO A 31 -9.16 11.17 -3.92
N ARG A 32 -9.55 11.88 -4.99
CA ARG A 32 -10.87 11.70 -5.62
C ARG A 32 -10.89 10.53 -6.60
N ASN A 33 -9.78 10.34 -7.32
CA ASN A 33 -9.59 9.26 -8.29
C ASN A 33 -8.27 8.53 -7.96
N PRO A 34 -8.20 7.78 -6.85
CA PRO A 34 -6.95 7.17 -6.36
C PRO A 34 -6.37 6.08 -7.29
N GLY A 35 -7.13 5.62 -8.28
CA GLY A 35 -6.76 4.44 -9.06
C GLY A 35 -7.07 3.14 -8.30
N PRO A 36 -6.71 1.99 -8.89
CA PRO A 36 -6.85 0.69 -8.23
C PRO A 36 -5.88 0.56 -7.05
N ASN A 37 -6.11 -0.46 -6.21
CA ASN A 37 -5.17 -0.82 -5.16
C ASN A 37 -3.81 -1.20 -5.75
N VAL A 38 -2.77 -1.07 -4.93
CA VAL A 38 -1.43 -1.56 -5.26
C VAL A 38 -1.15 -2.77 -4.39
N THR A 39 -0.75 -3.88 -5.00
CA THR A 39 -0.43 -5.13 -4.32
C THR A 39 1.08 -5.31 -4.25
N LEU A 40 1.58 -5.57 -3.06
CA LEU A 40 2.97 -5.88 -2.78
C LEU A 40 3.11 -7.39 -2.56
N LEU A 41 3.95 -8.03 -3.36
CA LEU A 41 4.48 -9.36 -3.09
C LEU A 41 5.89 -9.20 -2.52
N ALA A 42 6.17 -9.85 -1.41
CA ALA A 42 7.43 -9.69 -0.71
C ALA A 42 7.98 -11.01 -0.21
N ALA A 43 9.30 -11.15 -0.26
CA ALA A 43 10.03 -12.30 0.25
C ALA A 43 11.05 -11.90 1.31
N MET A 44 11.16 -12.71 2.36
CA MET A 44 12.17 -12.52 3.40
C MET A 44 12.63 -13.85 4.01
N ASP A 45 13.83 -13.84 4.58
CA ASP A 45 14.35 -14.93 5.40
C ASP A 45 14.83 -14.41 6.78
N GLN A 46 15.61 -15.21 7.49
CA GLN A 46 16.15 -14.87 8.81
C GLN A 46 17.17 -13.73 8.78
N ASP A 47 17.82 -13.51 7.65
CA ASP A 47 18.84 -12.49 7.44
C ASP A 47 18.21 -11.18 6.92
N GLY A 48 16.99 -11.26 6.40
CA GLY A 48 16.10 -10.13 6.23
C GLY A 48 15.39 -10.13 4.89
N TRP A 49 15.26 -8.94 4.30
CA TRP A 49 14.52 -8.71 3.07
C TRP A 49 15.27 -9.29 1.86
N LEU A 50 14.56 -10.09 1.06
CA LEU A 50 15.12 -10.73 -0.13
C LEU A 50 14.70 -10.04 -1.41
N GLY A 51 13.50 -9.46 -1.44
CA GLY A 51 13.02 -8.70 -2.59
C GLY A 51 11.52 -8.50 -2.59
N GLU A 52 11.07 -7.70 -3.55
CA GLU A 52 9.68 -7.28 -3.66
C GLU A 52 9.25 -7.09 -5.12
N LEU A 53 7.95 -7.25 -5.35
CA LEU A 53 7.29 -6.91 -6.60
C LEU A 53 6.02 -6.12 -6.29
N THR A 54 5.82 -5.01 -6.98
CA THR A 54 4.64 -4.16 -6.84
C THR A 54 3.79 -4.25 -8.10
N ILE A 55 2.53 -4.67 -7.96
CA ILE A 55 1.57 -4.82 -9.04
C ILE A 55 0.41 -3.85 -8.83
N THR A 56 -0.08 -3.25 -9.91
CA THR A 56 -1.27 -2.42 -9.87
C THR A 56 -2.51 -3.30 -10.05
N GLY A 57 -3.41 -3.30 -9.07
CA GLY A 57 -4.59 -4.17 -9.05
C GLY A 57 -4.35 -5.49 -8.32
N ALA A 58 -5.23 -6.47 -8.58
CA ALA A 58 -5.12 -7.81 -8.01
C ALA A 58 -4.01 -8.60 -8.70
N VAL A 59 -3.39 -9.52 -7.95
CA VAL A 59 -2.44 -10.50 -8.50
C VAL A 59 -3.24 -11.62 -9.18
N ASP A 60 -2.84 -11.98 -10.39
CA ASP A 60 -3.34 -13.15 -11.12
C ASP A 60 -2.21 -14.17 -11.35
N GLY A 61 -2.55 -15.31 -11.97
CA GLY A 61 -1.58 -16.38 -12.21
C GLY A 61 -0.41 -15.92 -13.07
N ASP A 62 -0.67 -15.15 -14.12
CA ASP A 62 0.36 -14.62 -15.03
C ASP A 62 1.31 -13.68 -14.27
N ALA A 63 0.79 -12.82 -13.40
CA ALA A 63 1.59 -11.91 -12.60
C ALA A 63 2.44 -12.61 -11.53
N PHE A 64 2.05 -13.83 -11.11
CA PHE A 64 2.84 -14.64 -10.18
C PHE A 64 3.91 -15.49 -10.88
N GLU A 65 3.68 -15.88 -12.14
CA GLU A 65 4.60 -16.70 -12.93
C GLU A 65 5.65 -15.90 -13.73
N ALA A 66 5.44 -14.60 -13.91
CA ALA A 66 6.33 -13.68 -14.62
C ALA A 66 7.62 -13.36 -13.86
#